data_AF-A0A8I0KGD4-F1
#
_entry.id   AF-A0A8I0KGD4-F1
#
_cell.length_a   1.000
_cell.length_b   1.000
_cell.length_c   1.000
_cell.angle_alpha   90.00
_cell.angle_beta   90.00
_cell.angle_gamma   90.00
#
_symmetry.space_group_name_H-M   'P 1'
#
loop_
_entity.id
_entity.type
_entity.pdbx_description
1 polymer ?
#
loop_
_entity_poly.entity_id
_entity_poly.type
_entity_poly.pdbx_seq_one_letter_code
_entity_poly.pdbx_strand_id
1 'polypeptide(L)'
;MKKDTSKPLMLYVAEKIYFDVVKIKKNNPNITLIEAIEIFSNSDECLNISNGNFHDKLFKDLEENNYINKETNSKIPQETISLLKVQKDTIIKKLNFKPGTYYTKSSFPLSNSQNAFDLLWRMCESYELWCKEIGKEKLITLNITALN
;
A
#
# COMPACT_ATOMS: atom_id res chain seq x y z
N MET A 1 4.17 -11.08 -28.21
CA MET A 1 4.88 -10.19 -27.28
C MET A 1 4.87 -10.86 -25.91
N LYS A 2 6.02 -11.07 -25.25
CA LYS A 2 6.04 -11.60 -23.88
C LYS A 2 5.50 -10.50 -22.96
N LYS A 3 4.48 -10.81 -22.15
CA LYS A 3 3.90 -9.85 -21.18
C LYS A 3 4.99 -9.50 -20.16
N ASP A 4 5.23 -8.21 -19.95
CA ASP A 4 6.13 -7.75 -18.88
C ASP A 4 5.46 -8.08 -17.54
N THR A 5 6.17 -8.86 -16.71
CA THR A 5 5.72 -9.29 -15.38
C THR A 5 6.51 -8.60 -14.28
N SER A 6 7.36 -7.63 -14.61
CA SER A 6 8.06 -6.81 -13.63
C SER A 6 7.04 -6.03 -12.79
N LYS A 7 7.36 -5.82 -11.52
CA LYS A 7 6.46 -5.13 -10.60
C LYS A 7 6.43 -3.63 -10.93
N PRO A 8 5.27 -3.05 -11.27
CA PRO A 8 5.14 -1.62 -11.42
C PRO A 8 5.56 -0.90 -10.13
N LEU A 9 6.33 0.18 -10.24
CA LEU A 9 6.80 0.93 -9.06
C LEU A 9 5.65 1.42 -8.18
N MET A 10 4.49 1.69 -8.79
CA MET A 10 3.26 2.10 -8.09
C MET A 10 2.78 1.05 -7.07
N LEU A 11 3.15 -0.22 -7.23
CA LEU A 11 2.78 -1.29 -6.29
C LEU A 11 3.72 -1.40 -5.08
N TYR A 12 4.81 -0.63 -4.99
CA TYR A 12 5.78 -0.79 -3.90
C TYR A 12 5.17 -0.42 -2.54
N VAL A 13 4.43 0.70 -2.48
CA VAL A 13 3.69 1.06 -1.26
C VAL A 13 2.54 0.10 -0.98
N ALA A 14 1.86 -0.38 -2.03
CA ALA A 14 0.77 -1.34 -1.90
C ALA A 14 1.25 -2.68 -1.32
N GLU A 15 2.38 -3.20 -1.82
CA GLU A 15 3.03 -4.40 -1.31
C GLU A 15 3.47 -4.24 0.15
N LYS A 16 4.05 -3.08 0.50
CA LYS A 16 4.47 -2.80 1.88
C LYS A 16 3.26 -2.84 2.82
N ILE A 17 2.19 -2.11 2.50
CA ILE A 17 0.93 -2.13 3.25
C ILE A 17 0.40 -3.56 3.36
N TYR A 18 0.34 -4.28 2.24
CA TYR A 18 -0.15 -5.65 2.20
C TYR A 18 0.58 -6.57 3.18
N PHE A 19 1.92 -6.58 3.16
CA PHE A 19 2.70 -7.46 4.01
C PHE A 19 2.63 -7.09 5.49
N ASP A 20 2.51 -5.81 5.83
CA ASP A 20 2.31 -5.41 7.22
C ASP A 20 0.93 -5.82 7.74
N VAL A 21 -0.12 -5.71 6.92
CA VAL A 21 -1.46 -6.24 7.27
C VAL A 21 -1.42 -7.76 7.41
N VAL A 22 -0.73 -8.48 6.51
CA VAL A 22 -0.51 -9.93 6.62
C VAL A 22 0.19 -10.27 7.94
N LYS A 23 1.21 -9.51 8.33
CA LYS A 23 1.93 -9.72 9.59
C LYS A 23 1.02 -9.50 10.80
N ILE A 24 0.22 -8.45 10.80
CA ILE A 24 -0.77 -8.18 11.86
C ILE A 24 -1.77 -9.34 11.98
N LYS A 25 -2.33 -9.80 10.85
CA LYS A 25 -3.30 -10.90 10.82
C LYS A 25 -2.68 -12.24 11.25
N LYS A 26 -1.42 -12.51 10.90
CA LYS A 26 -0.69 -13.71 11.34
C LYS A 26 -0.43 -13.70 12.85
N ASN A 27 -0.08 -12.54 13.40
CA ASN A 27 0.18 -12.39 14.84
C ASN A 27 -1.10 -12.42 15.68
N ASN A 28 -2.24 -12.12 15.07
CA ASN A 28 -3.55 -12.05 15.73
C ASN A 28 -4.57 -12.88 14.93
N PRO A 29 -4.53 -14.22 14.99
CA PRO A 29 -5.35 -15.06 14.09
C PRO A 29 -6.86 -14.83 14.25
N ASN A 30 -7.31 -14.40 15.44
CA ASN A 30 -8.71 -14.23 15.80
C ASN A 30 -9.37 -12.94 15.28
N ILE A 31 -8.59 -11.94 14.87
CA ILE A 31 -9.16 -10.67 14.39
C ILE A 31 -9.58 -10.79 12.93
N THR A 32 -10.61 -10.08 12.50
CA THR A 32 -11.02 -9.97 11.10
C THR A 32 -9.98 -9.21 10.25
N LEU A 33 -10.10 -9.31 8.92
CA LEU A 33 -9.27 -8.50 8.01
C LEU A 33 -9.51 -6.99 8.20
N ILE A 34 -10.77 -6.60 8.47
CA ILE A 34 -11.15 -5.20 8.74
C ILE A 34 -10.37 -4.69 9.96
N GLU A 35 -10.42 -5.44 11.08
CA GLU A 35 -9.65 -5.11 12.29
C GLU A 35 -8.14 -5.09 12.02
N ALA A 36 -7.61 -5.98 11.19
CA ALA A 36 -6.18 -5.97 10.84
C ALA A 36 -5.77 -4.69 10.08
N ILE A 37 -6.60 -4.21 9.16
CA ILE A 37 -6.38 -2.95 8.43
C ILE A 37 -6.54 -1.74 9.36
N GLU A 38 -7.50 -1.76 10.29
CA GLU A 38 -7.67 -0.73 11.30
C GLU A 38 -6.46 -0.65 12.23
N ILE A 39 -5.94 -1.80 12.70
CA ILE A 39 -4.70 -1.85 13.48
C ILE A 39 -3.53 -1.29 12.66
N PHE A 40 -3.41 -1.67 11.38
CA PHE A 40 -2.37 -1.12 10.50
C PHE A 40 -2.47 0.41 10.39
N SER A 41 -3.68 0.96 10.24
CA SER A 41 -3.90 2.41 10.13
C SER A 41 -3.41 3.22 11.34
N ASN A 42 -3.27 2.56 12.51
CA ASN A 42 -2.76 3.16 13.75
C ASN A 42 -1.27 2.84 14.01
N SER A 43 -0.58 2.20 13.07
CA SER A 43 0.84 1.84 13.21
C SER A 43 1.79 2.97 12.80
N ASP A 44 3.01 2.92 13.34
CA ASP A 44 4.10 3.84 12.96
C ASP A 44 4.43 3.76 11.47
N GLU A 45 4.26 2.58 10.84
CA GLU A 45 4.48 2.43 9.41
C GLU A 45 3.40 3.15 8.59
N CYS A 46 2.13 3.07 9.00
CA CYS A 46 1.08 3.84 8.34
C CYS A 46 1.34 5.35 8.51
N LEU A 47 1.82 5.80 9.68
CA LEU A 47 2.24 7.18 9.91
C LEU A 47 3.42 7.58 9.00
N ASN A 48 4.41 6.69 8.83
CA ASN A 48 5.53 6.87 7.92
C ASN A 48 5.06 7.05 6.47
N ILE A 49 4.10 6.23 6.03
CA ILE A 49 3.50 6.32 4.70
C ILE A 49 2.65 7.59 4.55
N SER A 50 1.81 7.92 5.53
CA SER A 50 0.90 9.06 5.48
C SER A 50 1.63 10.40 5.50
N ASN A 51 2.82 10.46 6.09
CA ASN A 51 3.70 11.63 6.05
C ASN A 51 4.50 11.73 4.74
N GLY A 52 4.42 10.72 3.86
CA GLY A 52 5.14 10.68 2.60
C GLY A 52 6.60 10.22 2.71
N ASN A 53 7.08 9.90 3.92
CA ASN A 53 8.46 9.51 4.18
C ASN A 53 8.85 8.23 3.42
N PHE A 54 7.91 7.28 3.28
CA PHE A 54 8.12 6.09 2.45
C PHE A 54 8.47 6.45 1.00
N HIS A 55 7.71 7.37 0.39
CA HIS A 55 7.96 7.82 -0.97
C HIS A 55 9.24 8.65 -1.09
N ASP A 56 9.55 9.48 -0.09
CA ASP A 56 10.80 10.24 -0.09
C ASP A 56 12.04 9.33 -0.08
N LYS A 57 12.00 8.26 0.71
CA LYS A 57 13.03 7.22 0.67
C LYS A 57 13.07 6.51 -0.68
N LEU A 58 11.91 6.13 -1.23
CA LEU A 58 11.85 5.50 -2.55
C LEU A 58 12.44 6.40 -3.64
N PHE A 59 12.13 7.70 -3.66
CA PHE A 59 12.69 8.63 -4.64
C PHE A 59 14.20 8.77 -4.50
N LYS A 60 14.71 8.85 -3.27
CA LYS A 60 16.15 8.87 -3.00
C LYS A 60 16.84 7.60 -3.51
N ASP A 61 16.28 6.42 -3.22
CA ASP A 61 16.81 5.14 -3.69
C ASP A 61 16.81 5.04 -5.23
N LEU A 62 15.79 5.62 -5.90
CA LEU A 62 15.73 5.70 -7.36
C LEU A 62 16.76 6.66 -7.94
N GLU A 63 16.95 7.82 -7.32
CA GLU A 63 17.94 8.82 -7.73
C GLU A 63 19.37 8.28 -7.60
N GLU A 64 19.70 7.68 -6.46
CA GLU A 64 21.01 7.05 -6.21
C GLU A 64 21.33 5.93 -7.22
N ASN A 65 20.30 5.24 -7.72
CA ASN A 65 20.44 4.20 -8.74
C ASN A 65 20.26 4.73 -10.18
N ASN A 66 20.38 6.04 -10.42
CA ASN A 66 20.22 6.68 -11.73
C ASN A 66 18.90 6.33 -12.44
N TYR A 67 17.84 6.10 -11.67
CA TYR A 67 16.52 5.70 -12.14
C TYR A 67 16.53 4.41 -12.97
N ILE A 68 17.38 3.44 -12.63
CA ILE A 68 17.36 2.11 -13.24
C ILE A 68 16.43 1.18 -12.44
N ASN A 69 15.49 0.53 -13.13
CA ASN A 69 14.66 -0.52 -12.54
C ASN A 69 15.53 -1.76 -12.28
N LYS A 70 15.60 -2.21 -11.03
CA LYS A 70 16.45 -3.34 -10.62
C LYS A 70 16.01 -4.70 -11.20
N GLU A 71 14.73 -4.87 -11.52
CA GLU A 71 14.20 -6.12 -12.08
C GLU A 71 14.44 -6.21 -13.59
N THR A 72 14.30 -5.09 -14.31
CA THR A 72 14.39 -5.06 -15.78
C THR A 72 15.70 -4.49 -16.31
N ASN A 73 16.55 -3.96 -15.44
CA ASN A 73 17.77 -3.22 -15.76
C ASN A 73 17.56 -2.07 -16.76
N SER A 74 16.33 -1.56 -16.85
CA SER A 74 15.92 -0.53 -17.81
C SER A 74 15.71 0.80 -17.11
N LYS A 75 15.98 1.90 -17.81
CA LYS A 75 15.73 3.25 -17.29
C LYS A 75 14.23 3.47 -17.09
N ILE A 76 13.87 3.99 -15.93
CA ILE A 76 12.48 4.30 -15.57
C ILE A 76 12.06 5.58 -16.32
N PRO A 77 10.92 5.55 -17.05
CA PRO A 77 10.40 6.73 -17.72
C PRO A 77 10.05 7.85 -16.74
N GLN A 78 10.19 9.11 -17.18
CA GLN A 78 9.88 10.28 -16.35
C GLN A 78 8.38 10.36 -16.00
N GLU A 79 7.53 9.82 -16.87
CA GLU A 79 6.09 9.69 -16.66
C GLU A 79 5.81 8.78 -15.45
N THR A 80 6.56 7.69 -15.30
CA THR A 80 6.44 6.79 -14.14
C THR A 80 6.84 7.50 -12.84
N ILE A 81 7.91 8.29 -12.87
CA ILE A 81 8.33 9.10 -11.71
C ILE A 81 7.28 10.16 -11.36
N SER A 82 6.67 10.78 -12.38
CA SER A 82 5.60 11.76 -12.19
C SER A 82 4.34 11.13 -11.60
N LEU A 83 3.96 9.94 -12.05
CA LEU A 83 2.86 9.16 -11.48
C LEU A 83 3.11 8.78 -10.02
N LEU A 84 4.34 8.41 -9.65
CA LEU A 84 4.71 8.15 -8.26
C LEU A 84 4.54 9.39 -7.37
N LYS A 85 4.85 10.58 -7.87
CA LYS A 85 4.64 11.84 -7.13
C LYS A 85 3.15 12.08 -6.89
N VAL A 86 2.32 11.90 -7.92
CA VAL A 86 0.86 11.98 -7.80
C VAL A 86 0.32 10.96 -6.79
N GLN A 87 0.88 9.74 -6.77
CA GLN A 87 0.52 8.73 -5.77
C GLN A 87 0.86 9.18 -4.35
N LYS A 88 2.07 9.72 -4.13
CA LYS A 88 2.49 10.28 -2.83
C LYS A 88 1.48 11.32 -2.35
N ASP A 89 1.16 12.30 -3.19
CA ASP A 89 0.24 13.39 -2.84
C ASP A 89 -1.17 12.86 -2.53
N THR A 90 -1.63 11.87 -3.30
CA THR A 90 -2.93 11.21 -3.07
C THR A 90 -2.95 10.48 -1.74
N ILE A 91 -1.87 9.77 -1.40
CA ILE A 91 -1.73 9.04 -0.14
C ILE A 91 -1.69 10.02 1.03
N ILE A 92 -0.86 11.06 0.99
CA ILE A 92 -0.81 12.07 2.05
C ILE A 92 -2.18 12.70 2.26
N LYS A 93 -2.87 13.09 1.18
CA LYS A 93 -4.19 13.71 1.26
C LYS A 93 -5.25 12.78 1.84
N LYS A 94 -5.29 11.51 1.41
CA LYS A 94 -6.29 10.54 1.84
C LYS A 94 -5.97 9.92 3.20
N LEU A 95 -4.69 9.84 3.56
CA LEU A 95 -4.22 9.32 4.83
C LEU A 95 -3.92 10.39 5.89
N ASN A 96 -4.40 11.62 5.71
CA ASN A 96 -4.16 12.75 6.60
C ASN A 96 -4.87 12.61 7.97
N PHE A 97 -4.59 11.52 8.69
CA PHE A 97 -5.09 11.23 10.02
C PHE A 97 -4.15 11.80 11.06
N LYS A 98 -4.72 12.42 12.09
CA LYS A 98 -4.01 12.61 13.36
C LYS A 98 -4.05 11.28 14.10
N PRO A 99 -2.90 10.70 14.49
CA PRO A 99 -2.89 9.52 15.35
C PRO A 99 -3.74 9.80 16.61
N GLY A 100 -4.64 8.89 16.95
CA GLY A 100 -5.44 8.96 18.19
C GLY A 100 -6.86 9.52 18.10
N THR A 101 -7.38 9.89 16.92
CA THR A 101 -8.78 10.36 16.78
C THR A 101 -9.78 9.27 16.40
N TYR A 102 -9.35 7.99 16.35
CA TYR A 102 -10.19 6.88 15.87
C TYR A 102 -11.34 6.51 16.83
N TYR A 103 -11.33 6.99 18.08
CA TYR A 103 -12.39 6.65 19.05
C TYR A 103 -12.78 7.81 19.98
N THR A 104 -13.86 8.52 19.63
CA THR A 104 -14.86 8.85 20.64
C THR A 104 -15.87 7.69 20.68
N LYS A 105 -16.48 7.43 21.84
CA LYS A 105 -17.23 6.20 22.21
C LYS A 105 -18.53 5.92 21.41
N SER A 106 -18.64 6.32 20.14
CA SER A 106 -19.78 6.04 19.27
C SER A 106 -19.33 5.33 18.00
N SER A 107 -19.92 4.17 17.75
CA SER A 107 -19.61 3.14 16.77
C SER A 107 -19.82 3.52 15.29
N PHE A 108 -19.26 4.63 14.82
CA PHE A 108 -19.21 4.97 13.40
C PHE A 108 -17.89 5.68 13.05
N PRO A 109 -17.14 5.22 12.02
CA PRO A 109 -15.98 5.94 11.53
C PRO A 109 -16.41 7.32 11.01
N LEU A 110 -15.67 8.38 11.35
CA LEU A 110 -15.80 9.67 10.69
C LEU A 110 -15.55 9.50 9.16
N SER A 111 -16.11 10.36 8.31
CA SER A 111 -15.95 10.28 6.85
C SER A 111 -14.49 10.20 6.40
N ASN A 112 -13.57 10.86 7.12
CA ASN A 112 -12.14 10.77 6.87
C ASN A 112 -11.60 9.36 7.14
N SER A 113 -12.00 8.68 8.21
CA SER A 113 -11.58 7.30 8.50
C SER A 113 -12.11 6.29 7.48
N GLN A 114 -13.26 6.55 6.84
CA GLN A 114 -13.72 5.70 5.74
C GLN A 114 -12.81 5.84 4.51
N ASN A 115 -12.41 7.05 4.15
CA ASN A 115 -11.45 7.29 3.06
C ASN A 115 -10.08 6.63 3.32
N ALA A 116 -9.65 6.58 4.59
CA ALA A 116 -8.45 5.84 5.03
C ALA A 116 -8.54 4.39 4.63
N PHE A 117 -9.62 3.79 5.13
CA PHE A 117 -9.84 2.37 5.11
C PHE A 117 -9.99 1.92 3.67
N ASP A 118 -10.79 2.63 2.88
CA ASP A 118 -11.00 2.35 1.46
C ASP A 118 -9.68 2.42 0.68
N LEU A 119 -8.80 3.38 0.97
CA LEU A 119 -7.49 3.46 0.32
C LEU A 119 -6.60 2.27 0.71
N LEU A 120 -6.48 1.95 1.99
CA LEU A 120 -5.66 0.84 2.48
C LEU A 120 -6.16 -0.51 1.96
N TRP A 121 -7.47 -0.69 1.93
CA TRP A 121 -8.13 -1.86 1.34
C TRP A 121 -7.79 -1.99 -0.14
N ARG A 122 -7.98 -0.91 -0.92
CA ARG A 122 -7.67 -0.93 -2.36
C ARG A 122 -6.19 -1.13 -2.65
N MET A 123 -5.28 -0.67 -1.79
CA MET A 123 -3.86 -0.96 -1.93
C MET A 123 -3.59 -2.46 -1.77
N CYS A 124 -4.17 -3.09 -0.76
CA CYS A 124 -4.05 -4.54 -0.57
C CYS A 124 -4.67 -5.32 -1.74
N GLU A 125 -5.85 -4.92 -2.19
CA GLU A 125 -6.53 -5.51 -3.36
C GLU A 125 -5.70 -5.38 -4.64
N SER A 126 -5.13 -4.19 -4.90
CA SER A 126 -4.30 -3.94 -6.09
C SER A 126 -3.07 -4.85 -6.14
N TYR A 127 -2.46 -5.13 -4.98
CA TYR A 127 -1.34 -6.06 -4.90
C TYR A 127 -1.76 -7.49 -5.25
N GLU A 128 -2.88 -7.98 -4.71
CA GLU A 128 -3.39 -9.32 -5.03
C GLU A 128 -3.79 -9.46 -6.50
N LEU A 129 -4.46 -8.45 -7.06
CA LEU A 129 -4.82 -8.43 -8.48
C LEU A 129 -3.59 -8.53 -9.37
N TRP A 130 -2.53 -7.80 -9.06
CA TRP A 130 -1.26 -7.93 -9.78
C TRP A 130 -0.65 -9.32 -9.62
N CYS A 131 -0.65 -9.90 -8.42
CA CYS A 131 -0.17 -11.28 -8.21
C CYS A 131 -0.94 -12.30 -9.07
N LYS A 132 -2.27 -12.17 -9.18
CA LYS A 132 -3.07 -13.00 -10.08
C LYS A 132 -2.69 -12.77 -11.54
N GLU A 133 -2.52 -11.51 -11.94
CA GLU A 133 -2.20 -11.13 -13.33
C GLU A 133 -0.88 -11.75 -13.83
N ILE A 134 0.11 -11.90 -12.95
CA ILE A 134 1.41 -12.51 -13.26
C ILE A 134 1.50 -14.00 -12.90
N GLY A 135 0.39 -14.64 -12.49
CA GLY A 135 0.33 -16.06 -12.12
C GLY A 135 1.07 -16.42 -10.83
N LYS A 136 1.30 -15.47 -9.92
CA LYS A 136 1.96 -15.67 -8.62
C LYS A 136 0.97 -15.70 -7.45
N GLU A 137 -0.12 -16.44 -7.61
CA GLU A 137 -1.19 -16.55 -6.60
C GLU A 137 -0.70 -17.05 -5.24
N LYS A 138 0.40 -17.81 -5.19
CA LYS A 138 1.02 -18.27 -3.93
C LYS A 138 1.49 -17.14 -3.00
N LEU A 139 1.64 -15.90 -3.51
CA LEU A 139 1.97 -14.73 -2.72
C LEU A 139 0.75 -14.13 -2.00
N ILE A 140 -0.45 -14.50 -2.44
CA ILE A 140 -1.72 -14.01 -1.89
C ILE A 140 -2.01 -14.73 -0.57
N THR A 141 -2.23 -13.96 0.49
CA THR A 141 -2.50 -14.43 1.86
C THR A 141 -3.80 -13.86 2.44
N LEU A 142 -4.16 -12.60 2.14
CA LEU A 142 -5.35 -11.95 2.70
C LEU A 142 -6.65 -12.37 1.98
N ASN A 143 -6.56 -12.80 0.71
CA ASN A 143 -7.68 -13.24 -0.12
C ASN A 143 -8.80 -12.19 -0.26
N ILE A 144 -8.42 -10.91 -0.30
CA ILE A 144 -9.35 -9.77 -0.47
C ILE A 144 -10.15 -9.92 -1.76
N THR A 145 -9.44 -10.28 -2.82
CA THR A 145 -10.00 -10.42 -4.18
C THR A 145 -10.91 -11.64 -4.36
N ALA A 146 -11.16 -12.44 -3.32
CA ALA A 146 -12.13 -13.53 -3.30
C ALA A 146 -13.42 -13.19 -2.54
N LEU A 147 -13.48 -12.01 -1.91
CA LEU A 147 -14.64 -11.53 -1.15
C LEU A 147 -15.61 -10.69 -1.99
N ASN A 148 -15.27 -10.42 -3.26
CA ASN A 148 -16.03 -9.62 -4.22
C ASN A 148 -16.66 -10.48 -5.32
#